data_AF-A0A8X7RIR6-F1
#
_entry.id   AF-A0A8X7RIR6-F1
#
_cell.length_a   1.000
_cell.length_b   1.000
_cell.length_c   1.000
_cell.angle_alpha   90.00
_cell.angle_beta   90.00
_cell.angle_gamma   90.00
#
_symmetry.space_group_name_H-M   'P 1'
#
loop_
_entity.id
_entity.type
_entity.pdbx_description
1 polymer ?
#
loop_
_entity_poly.entity_id
_entity_poly.type
_entity_poly.pdbx_seq_one_letter_code
_entity_poly.pdbx_strand_id
1 'polypeptide(L)'
;MDPAEERRETKRQKEFINMQGYVADSEYGILTRCPCGGRIIDEVCRKEDYDTLPGKRFFTCKKYEADGFHYRQPWVIGVQEHIERLTKRMEEVELVIKWVPKVNNQIERLEAEVKALNQEVDNLTGQVYNLSVQVADLEKLCFD
;
A
#
# COMPACT_ATOMS: atom_id res chain seq x y z
N MET A 1 -7.03 51.54 -2.28
CA MET A 1 -6.45 50.18 -2.14
C MET A 1 -5.67 49.88 -3.40
N ASP A 2 -4.39 49.49 -3.29
CA ASP A 2 -3.61 48.99 -4.42
C ASP A 2 -4.08 47.56 -4.75
N PRO A 3 -4.66 47.29 -5.94
CA PRO A 3 -5.11 45.95 -6.32
C PRO A 3 -3.98 44.91 -6.33
N ALA A 4 -2.72 45.32 -6.50
CA ALA A 4 -1.59 44.41 -6.43
C ALA A 4 -1.26 44.01 -4.99
N GLU A 5 -1.46 44.89 -4.02
CA GLU A 5 -1.29 44.62 -2.59
C GLU A 5 -2.35 43.65 -2.08
N GLU A 6 -3.61 43.87 -2.45
CA GLU A 6 -4.71 42.97 -2.10
C GLU A 6 -4.46 41.55 -2.63
N ARG A 7 -4.02 41.42 -3.90
CA ARG A 7 -3.64 40.12 -4.47
C ARG A 7 -2.50 39.44 -3.72
N ARG A 8 -1.49 40.20 -3.26
CA ARG A 8 -0.37 39.66 -2.45
C ARG A 8 -0.88 39.17 -1.10
N GLU A 9 -1.76 39.93 -0.46
CA GLU A 9 -2.32 39.59 0.84
C GLU A 9 -3.22 38.34 0.78
N THR A 10 -4.14 38.26 -0.19
CA THR A 10 -4.97 37.06 -0.39
C THR A 10 -4.11 35.83 -0.65
N LYS A 11 -3.02 35.96 -1.41
CA LYS A 11 -2.09 34.85 -1.66
C LYS A 11 -1.44 34.37 -0.36
N ARG A 12 -0.94 35.29 0.47
CA ARG A 12 -0.34 34.96 1.79
C ARG A 12 -1.33 34.27 2.71
N GLN A 13 -2.56 34.77 2.79
CA GLN A 13 -3.61 34.16 3.61
C GLN A 13 -3.94 32.73 3.15
N LYS A 14 -4.04 32.51 1.84
CA LYS A 14 -4.26 31.18 1.28
C LYS A 14 -3.11 30.22 1.58
N GLU A 15 -1.87 30.69 1.45
CA GLU A 15 -0.68 29.90 1.79
C GLU A 15 -0.66 29.54 3.28
N PHE A 16 -1.00 30.48 4.16
CA PHE A 16 -1.11 30.24 5.61
C PHE A 16 -2.17 29.18 5.95
N ILE A 17 -3.37 29.29 5.37
CA ILE A 17 -4.45 28.30 5.57
C ILE A 17 -4.02 26.92 5.08
N ASN A 18 -3.40 26.85 3.90
CA ASN A 18 -2.89 25.58 3.37
C ASN A 18 -1.83 24.97 4.31
N MET A 19 -0.91 25.79 4.82
CA MET A 19 0.11 25.33 5.75
C MET A 19 -0.49 24.80 7.05
N GLN A 20 -1.53 25.45 7.59
CA GLN A 20 -2.25 24.92 8.75
C GLN A 20 -2.89 23.56 8.45
N GLY A 21 -3.53 23.41 7.28
CA GLY A 21 -4.08 22.13 6.85
C GLY A 21 -3.02 21.03 6.77
N TYR A 22 -1.88 21.33 6.15
CA TYR A 22 -0.79 20.35 6.06
C TYR A 22 -0.21 19.97 7.41
N VAL A 23 -0.11 20.90 8.37
CA VAL A 23 0.36 20.58 9.73
C VAL A 23 -0.63 19.65 10.41
N ALA A 24 -1.93 19.98 10.37
CA ALA A 24 -3.00 19.17 10.97
C ALA A 24 -3.06 17.75 10.38
N ASP A 25 -2.97 17.62 9.05
CA ASP A 25 -2.93 16.32 8.38
C ASP A 25 -1.69 15.48 8.74
N SER A 26 -0.64 16.16 9.21
CA SER A 26 0.64 15.57 9.54
C SER A 26 0.79 15.20 11.03
N GLU A 27 -0.26 15.42 11.83
CA GLU A 27 -0.29 15.10 13.26
C GLU A 27 -0.25 13.59 13.55
N TYR A 28 -0.46 12.73 12.55
CA TYR A 28 -0.51 11.29 12.72
C TYR A 28 0.70 10.57 12.13
N GLY A 29 1.45 9.91 13.00
CA GLY A 29 2.61 9.11 12.68
C GLY A 29 3.85 9.91 12.33
N ILE A 30 4.97 9.20 12.26
CA ILE A 30 6.29 9.69 11.83
C ILE A 30 6.28 10.02 10.34
N LEU A 31 6.35 11.32 10.03
CA LEU A 31 6.56 11.84 8.69
C LEU A 31 8.00 11.66 8.22
N THR A 32 8.20 11.53 6.91
CA THR A 32 9.54 11.56 6.31
C THR A 32 9.95 12.98 5.87
N ARG A 33 8.97 13.87 5.65
CA ARG A 33 9.15 15.26 5.25
C ARG A 33 8.17 16.17 6.00
N CYS A 34 8.64 17.37 6.34
CA CYS A 34 7.84 18.45 6.89
C CYS A 34 7.03 19.13 5.76
N PRO A 35 5.86 19.72 6.03
CA PRO A 35 5.12 20.53 5.05
C PRO A 35 5.94 21.61 4.33
N CYS A 36 6.95 22.19 5.01
CA CYS A 36 7.88 23.16 4.40
C CYS A 36 8.89 22.54 3.40
N GLY A 37 8.81 21.23 3.14
CA GLY A 37 9.71 20.46 2.29
C GLY A 37 11.02 20.02 2.97
N GLY A 38 11.25 20.43 4.22
CA GLY A 38 12.38 19.99 5.03
C GLY A 38 12.35 18.49 5.32
N ARG A 39 13.52 17.85 5.40
CA ARG A 39 13.62 16.46 5.87
C ARG A 39 13.39 16.39 7.38
N ILE A 40 12.71 15.35 7.83
CA ILE A 40 12.61 15.04 9.26
C ILE A 40 13.91 14.33 9.70
N ILE A 41 14.45 14.73 10.84
CA ILE A 41 15.66 14.19 11.45
C ILE A 41 15.35 13.67 12.86
N ASP A 42 16.13 12.69 13.34
CA ASP A 42 16.15 12.27 14.74
C ASP A 42 17.00 13.27 15.54
N GLU A 43 16.31 14.16 16.26
CA GLU A 43 16.91 15.13 17.17
C GLU A 43 17.05 14.49 18.55
N VAL A 44 18.28 14.46 19.07
CA VAL A 44 18.54 14.16 20.48
C VAL A 44 18.70 15.50 21.22
N CYS A 45 17.75 15.83 22.09
CA CYS A 45 17.81 17.05 22.89
C CYS A 45 19.00 16.97 23.86
N ARG A 46 19.92 17.92 23.72
CA ARG A 46 21.23 17.89 24.41
C ARG A 46 21.20 18.51 25.80
N LYS A 47 20.26 19.41 26.09
CA LYS A 47 19.88 19.98 27.40
C LYS A 47 18.92 21.16 27.17
N GLU A 48 17.77 21.15 27.84
CA GLU A 48 16.95 22.36 28.09
C GLU A 48 17.24 22.81 29.53
N ASP A 49 17.23 24.12 29.79
CA ASP A 49 17.59 24.70 31.11
C ASP A 49 16.72 24.20 32.27
N TYR A 50 15.58 23.57 31.96
CA TYR A 50 14.59 23.05 32.92
C TYR A 50 14.38 21.54 32.82
N ASP A 51 15.12 20.86 31.94
CA ASP A 51 14.89 19.44 31.65
C ASP A 51 16.06 18.60 32.19
N THR A 52 15.80 17.93 33.31
CA THR A 52 16.81 17.24 34.13
C THR A 52 17.30 15.92 33.54
N LEU A 53 16.74 15.48 32.40
CA LEU A 53 17.06 14.21 31.76
C LEU A 53 17.67 14.44 30.36
N PRO A 54 19.00 14.36 30.23
CA PRO A 54 19.66 14.31 28.92
C PRO A 54 19.12 13.15 28.07
N GLY A 55 18.79 13.42 26.81
CA GLY A 55 18.51 12.35 25.84
C GLY A 55 17.06 12.18 25.38
N LYS A 56 16.15 13.12 25.65
CA LYS A 56 14.84 13.14 24.97
C LYS A 56 15.04 13.20 23.45
N ARG A 57 14.26 12.41 22.72
CA ARG A 57 14.33 12.33 21.27
C ARG A 57 13.09 12.91 20.62
N PHE A 58 13.29 13.57 19.49
CA PHE A 58 12.23 14.18 18.70
C PHE A 58 12.43 13.85 17.22
N PHE A 59 11.31 13.73 16.51
CA PHE A 59 11.27 13.83 15.06
C PHE A 59 11.11 15.29 14.69
N THR A 60 12.16 15.91 14.17
CA THR A 60 12.21 17.36 13.97
C THR A 60 12.50 17.71 12.53
N CYS A 61 11.86 18.75 12.01
CA CYS A 61 12.22 19.29 10.71
C CYS A 61 13.65 19.84 10.73
N LYS A 62 14.46 19.53 9.72
CA LYS A 62 15.82 20.10 9.60
C LYS A 62 15.82 21.65 9.56
N LYS A 63 14.74 22.27 9.12
CA LYS A 63 14.53 23.72 9.09
C LYS A 63 13.63 24.20 10.24
N TYR A 64 13.63 23.50 11.37
CA TYR A 64 12.68 23.77 12.43
C TYR A 64 12.75 25.22 12.92
N GLU A 65 11.60 25.87 12.93
CA GLU A 65 11.33 27.15 13.56
C GLU A 65 10.17 26.96 14.55
N ALA A 66 10.18 27.68 15.67
CA ALA A 66 9.10 27.61 16.66
C ALA A 66 7.88 28.45 16.22
N ASP A 67 7.46 28.25 14.97
CA ASP A 67 6.42 29.02 14.26
C ASP A 67 5.07 28.29 14.20
N GLY A 68 5.02 27.04 14.68
CA GLY A 68 3.84 26.18 14.59
C GLY A 68 3.63 25.53 13.22
N PHE A 69 4.48 25.82 12.22
CA PHE A 69 4.44 25.21 10.89
C PHE A 69 5.50 24.15 10.68
N HIS A 70 6.52 24.14 11.53
CA HIS A 70 7.57 23.13 11.50
C HIS A 70 7.30 22.00 12.48
N TYR A 71 7.39 20.79 11.95
CA TYR A 71 7.17 19.58 12.72
C TYR A 71 8.28 19.35 13.76
N ARG A 72 7.89 19.12 15.01
CA ARG A 72 8.74 18.64 16.11
C ARG A 72 7.88 17.81 17.05
N GLN A 73 7.92 16.49 16.88
CA GLN A 73 7.11 15.55 17.66
C GLN A 73 8.01 14.70 18.56
N PRO A 74 7.65 14.46 19.83
CA PRO A 74 8.36 13.50 20.68
C PRO A 74 8.40 12.11 20.04
N TRP A 75 9.58 11.48 20.09
CA TRP A 75 9.82 10.16 19.48
C TRP A 75 8.82 9.09 19.96
N VAL A 76 8.49 9.10 21.26
CA VAL A 76 7.56 8.14 21.88
C VAL A 76 6.18 8.15 21.23
N ILE A 77 5.64 9.32 20.90
CA ILE A 77 4.31 9.44 20.27
C ILE A 77 4.36 8.86 18.86
N GLY A 78 5.32 9.33 18.05
CA GLY A 78 5.42 8.88 16.66
C GLY A 78 5.70 7.38 16.55
N VAL A 79 6.55 6.83 17.42
CA VAL A 79 6.83 5.39 17.46
C VAL A 79 5.62 4.59 17.91
N GLN A 80 4.90 5.03 18.95
CA GLN A 80 3.69 4.35 19.40
C GLN A 80 2.65 4.25 18.28
N GLU A 81 2.35 5.35 17.61
CA GLU A 81 1.39 5.39 16.50
C GLU A 81 1.82 4.48 15.33
N HIS A 82 3.12 4.46 15.02
CA HIS A 82 3.66 3.55 14.01
C HIS A 82 3.54 2.08 14.41
N ILE A 83 3.82 1.74 15.67
CA ILE A 83 3.65 0.39 16.20
C ILE A 83 2.19 -0.03 16.12
N GLU A 84 1.25 0.79 16.59
CA GLU A 84 -0.19 0.48 16.53
C GLU A 84 -0.67 0.22 15.09
N ARG A 85 -0.22 1.04 14.14
CA ARG A 85 -0.54 0.83 12.72
C ARG A 85 0.11 -0.43 12.16
N LEU A 86 1.36 -0.73 12.53
CA LEU A 86 2.03 -1.96 12.11
C LEU A 86 1.34 -3.19 12.69
N THR A 87 0.90 -3.15 13.94
CA THR A 87 0.12 -4.22 14.58
C THR A 87 -1.15 -4.52 13.79
N LYS A 88 -1.95 -3.50 13.45
CA LYS A 88 -3.18 -3.68 12.64
C LYS A 88 -2.89 -4.34 11.28
N ARG A 89 -1.85 -3.87 10.58
CA ARG A 89 -1.43 -4.47 9.31
C ARG A 89 -0.93 -5.91 9.48
N MET A 90 -0.33 -6.23 10.62
CA MET A 90 0.15 -7.57 10.91
C MET A 90 -1.01 -8.54 11.17
N GLU A 91 -2.06 -8.08 11.85
CA GLU A 91 -3.32 -8.83 12.01
C GLU A 91 -3.97 -9.14 10.65
N GLU A 92 -4.01 -8.18 9.73
CA GLU A 92 -4.50 -8.39 8.36
C GLU A 92 -3.67 -9.44 7.60
N VAL A 93 -2.34 -9.37 7.69
CA VAL A 93 -1.44 -10.35 7.07
C VAL A 93 -1.65 -11.74 7.67
N GLU A 94 -1.89 -11.85 8.97
CA GLU A 94 -2.17 -13.13 9.62
C GLU A 94 -3.44 -13.78 9.06
N LEU A 95 -4.49 -12.98 8.81
CA LEU A 95 -5.72 -13.47 8.16
C LEU A 95 -5.46 -13.98 6.74
N VAL A 96 -4.63 -13.29 5.97
CA VAL A 96 -4.24 -13.73 4.62
C VAL A 96 -3.48 -15.06 4.69
N ILE A 97 -2.49 -15.18 5.58
CA ILE A 97 -1.71 -16.41 5.77
C ILE A 97 -2.63 -17.60 6.11
N LYS A 98 -3.65 -17.39 6.95
CA LYS A 98 -4.64 -18.42 7.29
C LYS A 98 -5.48 -18.87 6.08
N TRP A 99 -5.75 -18.00 5.13
CA TRP A 99 -6.55 -18.31 3.94
C TRP A 99 -5.77 -18.95 2.80
N VAL A 100 -4.47 -18.68 2.67
CA VAL A 100 -3.62 -19.21 1.59
C VAL A 100 -3.73 -20.74 1.43
N PRO A 101 -3.63 -21.58 2.48
CA PRO A 101 -3.73 -23.03 2.33
C PRO A 101 -5.08 -23.48 1.76
N LYS A 102 -6.18 -22.80 2.14
CA LYS A 102 -7.52 -23.13 1.66
C LYS A 102 -7.66 -22.86 0.17
N VAL A 103 -7.13 -21.73 -0.29
CA VAL A 103 -7.11 -21.38 -1.72
C VAL A 103 -6.20 -22.35 -2.48
N ASN A 104 -5.03 -22.68 -1.95
CA ASN A 104 -4.12 -23.65 -2.59
C ASN A 104 -4.78 -25.01 -2.77
N ASN A 105 -5.45 -25.54 -1.74
CA ASN A 105 -6.16 -26.82 -1.85
C ASN A 105 -7.29 -26.79 -2.92
N GLN A 106 -7.96 -25.64 -3.09
CA GLN A 106 -8.96 -25.47 -4.14
C GLN A 106 -8.32 -25.44 -5.53
N ILE A 107 -7.18 -24.76 -5.68
CA ILE A 107 -6.40 -24.73 -6.92
C ILE A 107 -5.96 -26.15 -7.30
N GLU A 108 -5.34 -26.88 -6.37
CA GLU A 108 -4.87 -28.26 -6.61
C GLU A 108 -6.01 -29.19 -7.07
N ARG A 109 -7.19 -29.06 -6.46
CA ARG A 109 -8.37 -29.83 -6.86
C ARG A 109 -8.84 -29.46 -8.27
N LEU A 110 -8.95 -28.17 -8.56
CA LEU A 110 -9.36 -27.70 -9.89
C LEU A 110 -8.34 -28.10 -10.97
N GLU A 111 -7.04 -28.07 -10.67
CA GLU A 111 -6.00 -28.56 -11.57
C GLU A 111 -6.15 -30.06 -11.88
N ALA A 112 -6.51 -30.86 -10.87
CA ALA A 112 -6.77 -32.29 -11.06
C ALA A 112 -8.01 -32.53 -11.93
N GLU A 113 -9.09 -31.78 -11.70
CA GLU A 113 -10.33 -31.85 -12.52
C GLU A 113 -10.05 -31.46 -13.98
N VAL A 114 -9.30 -30.39 -14.21
CA VAL A 114 -8.90 -29.96 -15.57
C VAL A 114 -8.07 -31.02 -16.28
N LYS A 115 -7.12 -31.66 -15.57
CA LYS A 115 -6.33 -32.76 -16.14
C LYS A 115 -7.20 -33.96 -16.53
N ALA A 116 -8.17 -34.32 -15.69
CA ALA A 116 -9.09 -35.42 -15.97
C ALA A 116 -9.96 -35.11 -17.21
N LEU A 117 -10.53 -33.91 -17.27
CA LEU A 117 -11.34 -33.47 -18.42
C LEU A 117 -10.53 -33.42 -19.71
N ASN A 118 -9.28 -32.95 -19.67
CA ASN A 118 -8.41 -32.98 -20.85
C ASN A 118 -8.19 -34.40 -21.37
N GLN A 119 -7.99 -35.37 -20.47
CA GLN A 119 -7.81 -36.77 -20.86
C GLN A 119 -9.06 -37.36 -21.53
N GLU A 120 -10.26 -36.97 -21.06
CA GLU A 120 -11.53 -37.35 -21.68
C GLU A 120 -11.69 -36.74 -23.08
N VAL A 121 -11.35 -35.46 -23.24
CA VAL A 121 -11.37 -34.76 -24.53
C VAL A 121 -10.43 -35.45 -25.53
N ASP A 122 -9.23 -35.82 -25.11
CA ASP A 122 -8.26 -36.52 -25.97
C ASP A 122 -8.82 -37.89 -26.44
N ASN A 123 -9.43 -38.64 -25.52
CA ASN A 123 -10.04 -39.94 -25.84
C ASN A 123 -11.21 -39.79 -26.83
N LEU A 124 -12.13 -38.87 -26.55
CA LEU A 124 -13.26 -38.58 -27.43
C LEU A 124 -12.79 -38.09 -28.81
N THR A 125 -11.76 -37.25 -28.86
CA THR A 125 -11.16 -36.79 -30.11
C THR A 125 -10.61 -37.97 -30.93
N GLY A 126 -9.94 -38.92 -30.28
CA GLY A 126 -9.47 -40.15 -30.93
C GLY A 126 -10.62 -41.02 -31.47
N GLN A 127 -11.71 -41.16 -30.71
CA GLN A 127 -12.89 -41.90 -31.16
C GLN A 127 -13.56 -41.24 -32.37
N VAL A 128 -13.74 -39.92 -32.34
CA VAL A 128 -14.29 -39.15 -33.48
C VAL A 128 -13.42 -39.30 -34.71
N TYR A 129 -12.09 -39.26 -34.57
CA TYR A 129 -11.18 -39.48 -35.68
C TYR A 129 -11.35 -40.87 -36.30
N ASN A 130 -11.40 -41.92 -35.49
CA ASN A 130 -11.59 -43.29 -35.97
C ASN A 130 -12.93 -43.47 -36.70
N LEU A 131 -14.02 -42.98 -36.10
CA LEU A 131 -15.34 -42.98 -36.74
C LEU A 131 -15.34 -42.22 -38.07
N SER A 132 -14.63 -41.08 -38.15
CA SER A 132 -14.51 -40.30 -39.38
C SER A 132 -13.80 -41.09 -40.49
N VAL A 133 -12.77 -41.87 -40.14
CA VAL A 133 -12.10 -42.78 -41.09
C VAL A 133 -13.05 -43.88 -41.57
N GLN A 134 -13.76 -44.53 -40.65
CA GLN A 134 -14.72 -45.60 -40.99
C GLN A 134 -15.84 -45.10 -41.91
N VAL A 135 -16.37 -43.90 -41.65
CA VAL A 135 -17.37 -43.27 -42.52
C VAL A 135 -16.80 -43.02 -43.92
N ALA A 136 -15.58 -42.47 -44.03
CA ALA A 136 -14.95 -42.24 -45.32
C ALA A 136 -14.70 -43.53 -46.11
N ASP A 137 -14.34 -44.63 -45.44
CA ASP A 137 -14.16 -45.94 -46.08
C ASP A 137 -15.51 -46.52 -46.55
N LEU A 138 -16.57 -46.39 -45.75
CA LEU A 138 -17.92 -46.80 -46.14
C LEU A 138 -18.48 -45.98 -47.31
N GLU A 139 -18.20 -44.67 -47.33
CA GLU A 139 -18.60 -43.78 -48.43
C GLU A 139 -17.96 -44.24 -49.75
N LYS A 140 -16.66 -44.56 -49.77
CA LYS A 140 -16.01 -45.11 -50.98
C LYS A 140 -16.71 -46.39 -51.45
N LEU A 141 -16.96 -47.34 -50.55
CA LEU A 141 -17.63 -48.60 -50.90
C LEU A 141 -19.06 -48.43 -51.44
N CYS A 142 -19.77 -47.37 -51.04
CA CYS A 142 -21.15 -47.13 -51.46
C CYS A 142 -21.27 -46.32 -52.76
N PHE A 143 -20.24 -45.56 -53.13
CA PHE A 143 -20.29 -44.59 -54.23
C PHE A 143 -19.24 -44.80 -55.33
N ASP A 144 -18.32 -45.78 -55.19
CA ASP A 144 -17.54 -46.39 -56.29
C ASP A 144 -18.29 -47.57 -56.93
#